data_AF-A0A0M2NSV7-F1
#
_entry.id   AF-A0A0M2NSV7-F1
#
_cell.length_a   1.000
_cell.length_b   1.000
_cell.length_c   1.000
_cell.angle_alpha   90.00
_cell.angle_beta   90.00
_cell.angle_gamma   90.00
#
_symmetry.space_group_name_H-M   'P 1'
#
loop_
_entity.id
_entity.type
_entity.pdbx_description
1 polymer ?
#
loop_
_entity_poly.entity_id
_entity_poly.type
_entity_poly.pdbx_seq_one_letter_code
_entity_poly.pdbx_strand_id
1 'polypeptide(L)'
;MKRVIGVGILSSILLSGCAPDMLNKKYLNIAHRGASGSTPEHTFVAYDKAIDLDAHYIEVDLQMTKDNKLIAMHDSKVDRTTDDTGYVKDKDFAQIKKLDAGSWFDKKYKNEKVPELAEILKKYYKKSNFYIETKNPEMYPGMDEKLVEELNNKVLLGKNKLKKVKL
;
A
#
# COMPACT_ATOMS: atom_id res chain seq x y z
N MET A 1 34.43 52.44 1.92
CA MET A 1 34.74 51.20 1.17
C MET A 1 33.53 50.27 1.25
N LYS A 2 33.06 49.78 0.10
CA LYS A 2 31.93 48.83 -0.02
C LYS A 2 32.34 47.45 0.51
N ARG A 3 31.44 46.74 1.18
CA ARG A 3 30.91 45.43 0.72
C ARG A 3 29.83 44.90 1.67
N VAL A 4 28.71 44.54 1.06
CA VAL A 4 27.55 43.81 1.61
C VAL A 4 27.84 42.31 1.48
N ILE A 5 27.19 41.49 2.31
CA ILE A 5 26.40 40.28 1.98
C ILE A 5 26.60 39.19 3.06
N GLY A 6 25.47 38.73 3.61
CA GLY A 6 25.38 37.51 4.40
C GLY A 6 24.00 37.31 5.02
N VAL A 7 22.95 37.24 4.19
CA VAL A 7 21.60 36.80 4.65
C VAL A 7 21.63 35.28 4.77
N GLY A 8 21.54 34.78 6.00
CA GLY A 8 21.32 33.37 6.29
C GLY A 8 19.90 33.15 6.80
N ILE A 9 18.91 33.13 5.90
CA ILE A 9 17.60 32.56 6.21
C ILE A 9 17.67 31.10 5.78
N LEU A 10 17.88 30.20 6.73
CA LEU A 10 17.60 28.78 6.54
C LEU A 10 16.28 28.46 7.23
N SER A 11 15.19 28.92 6.63
CA SER A 11 13.86 28.39 6.89
C SER A 11 13.62 27.27 5.90
N SER A 12 13.76 26.03 6.34
CA SER A 12 13.28 24.86 5.61
C SER A 12 12.31 24.07 6.49
N ILE A 13 11.19 24.72 6.80
CA ILE A 13 9.93 24.01 7.06
C ILE A 13 9.20 23.93 5.73
N LEU A 14 9.21 22.75 5.10
CA LEU A 14 8.19 22.34 4.14
C LEU A 14 7.48 21.11 4.70
N LEU A 15 6.59 21.36 5.66
CA LEU A 15 5.44 20.52 5.96
C LEU A 15 4.30 20.96 5.03
N SER A 16 4.18 20.34 3.86
CA SER A 16 2.96 20.39 3.04
C SER A 16 2.73 19.03 2.41
N GLY A 17 1.58 18.44 2.71
CA GLY A 17 1.26 17.02 2.49
C GLY A 17 1.28 16.59 1.03
N CYS A 18 1.64 15.31 0.82
CA CYS A 18 1.27 14.56 -0.37
C CYS A 18 -0.23 14.77 -0.64
N ALA A 19 -0.69 15.20 -1.81
CA ALA A 19 -0.06 15.21 -3.12
C ALA A 19 -0.23 16.58 -3.81
N PRO A 20 0.75 17.03 -4.62
CA PRO A 20 0.50 18.02 -5.66
C PRO A 20 -0.62 17.51 -6.59
N ASP A 21 -1.42 18.42 -7.12
CA ASP A 21 -2.65 18.17 -7.89
C ASP A 21 -2.53 17.02 -8.92
N MET A 22 -2.85 15.80 -8.48
CA MET A 22 -2.74 14.57 -9.28
C MET A 22 -3.69 14.59 -10.47
N LEU A 23 -4.78 15.35 -10.36
CA LEU A 23 -5.78 15.53 -11.42
C LEU A 23 -5.24 16.33 -12.61
N ASN A 24 -4.15 17.09 -12.41
CA ASN A 24 -3.52 17.89 -13.48
C ASN A 24 -2.32 17.19 -14.13
N LYS A 25 -2.02 15.94 -13.74
CA LYS A 25 -0.91 15.18 -14.36
C LYS A 25 -1.32 14.70 -15.76
N LYS A 26 -0.42 14.88 -16.74
CA LYS A 26 -0.60 14.38 -18.12
C LYS A 26 -0.72 12.86 -18.19
N TYR A 27 -0.08 12.14 -17.28
CA TYR A 27 -0.11 10.69 -17.16
C TYR A 27 0.00 10.26 -15.69
N LEU A 28 -0.53 9.09 -15.38
CA LEU A 28 -0.42 8.46 -14.07
C LEU A 28 0.52 7.26 -14.14
N ASN A 29 1.55 7.24 -13.29
CA ASN A 29 2.45 6.10 -13.10
C ASN A 29 1.97 5.29 -11.89
N ILE A 30 1.21 4.22 -12.14
CA ILE A 30 0.65 3.35 -11.10
C ILE A 30 1.57 2.14 -10.96
N ALA A 31 2.23 2.00 -9.82
CA ALA A 31 3.11 0.88 -9.56
C ALA A 31 2.30 -0.38 -9.21
N HIS A 32 1.93 -1.14 -10.25
CA HIS A 32 1.18 -2.39 -10.17
C HIS A 32 1.87 -3.38 -9.23
N ARG A 33 1.25 -3.61 -8.05
CA ARG A 33 1.78 -4.43 -6.95
C ARG A 33 3.12 -3.96 -6.38
N GLY A 34 3.43 -2.67 -6.50
CA GLY A 34 4.75 -2.09 -6.24
C GLY A 34 5.68 -2.17 -7.47
N ALA A 35 7.00 -2.17 -7.26
CA ALA A 35 8.00 -2.33 -8.33
C ALA A 35 8.16 -3.80 -8.78
N SER A 36 7.03 -4.49 -8.99
CA SER A 36 6.90 -5.94 -9.14
C SER A 36 7.74 -6.57 -10.26
N GLY A 37 8.14 -5.80 -11.27
CA GLY A 37 9.10 -6.25 -12.29
C GLY A 37 10.53 -6.47 -11.77
N SER A 38 10.87 -6.01 -10.56
CA SER A 38 12.23 -6.05 -10.00
C SER A 38 12.33 -6.51 -8.54
N THR A 39 11.18 -6.67 -7.88
CA THR A 39 11.02 -7.04 -6.47
C THR A 39 9.80 -7.93 -6.30
N PRO A 40 9.72 -8.79 -5.27
CA PRO A 40 8.55 -9.64 -5.04
C PRO A 40 7.29 -8.79 -4.83
N GLU A 41 6.24 -9.07 -5.60
CA GLU A 41 4.98 -8.31 -5.58
C GLU A 41 4.35 -8.22 -4.18
N HIS A 42 3.67 -7.11 -3.89
CA HIS A 42 2.97 -6.85 -2.63
C HIS A 42 3.81 -6.99 -1.34
N THR A 43 5.12 -6.77 -1.41
CA THR A 43 6.00 -6.69 -0.24
C THR A 43 6.36 -5.25 0.09
N PHE A 44 6.88 -5.01 1.31
CA PHE A 44 7.36 -3.66 1.65
C PHE A 44 8.52 -3.23 0.77
N VAL A 45 9.43 -4.15 0.39
CA VAL A 45 10.53 -3.82 -0.53
C VAL A 45 10.01 -3.39 -1.91
N ALA A 46 8.91 -3.98 -2.42
CA ALA A 46 8.31 -3.56 -3.68
C ALA A 46 7.67 -2.18 -3.61
N TYR A 47 6.99 -1.86 -2.50
CA TYR A 47 6.40 -0.53 -2.31
C TYR A 47 7.46 0.54 -2.07
N ASP A 48 8.50 0.24 -1.27
CA ASP A 48 9.63 1.14 -1.05
C ASP A 48 10.32 1.46 -2.38
N LYS A 49 10.61 0.43 -3.19
CA LYS A 49 11.24 0.61 -4.50
C LYS A 49 10.37 1.39 -5.47
N ALA A 50 9.04 1.22 -5.45
CA ALA A 50 8.13 1.99 -6.30
C ALA A 50 8.17 3.49 -5.96
N ILE A 51 8.20 3.82 -4.67
CA ILE A 51 8.31 5.21 -4.21
C ILE A 51 9.66 5.80 -4.58
N ASP A 52 10.75 5.05 -4.44
CA ASP A 52 12.10 5.46 -4.86
C ASP A 52 12.21 5.71 -6.37
N LEU A 53 11.28 5.16 -7.16
CA LEU A 53 11.16 5.35 -8.61
C LEU A 53 10.11 6.42 -8.98
N ASP A 54 9.71 7.26 -8.03
CA ASP A 54 8.74 8.35 -8.21
C ASP A 54 7.38 7.88 -8.76
N ALA A 55 6.93 6.68 -8.39
CA ALA A 55 5.58 6.23 -8.71
C ALA A 55 4.53 7.19 -8.12
N HIS A 56 3.50 7.48 -8.91
CA HIS A 56 2.40 8.35 -8.50
C HIS A 56 1.46 7.63 -7.51
N TYR A 57 1.30 6.32 -7.68
CA TYR A 57 0.46 5.45 -6.86
C TYR A 57 1.21 4.16 -6.56
N ILE A 58 0.99 3.61 -5.36
CA ILE A 58 1.18 2.18 -5.09
C ILE A 58 -0.15 1.47 -5.26
N GLU A 59 -0.13 0.37 -6.00
CA GLU A 59 -1.31 -0.44 -6.26
C GLU A 59 -1.34 -1.65 -5.31
N VAL A 60 -2.52 -1.97 -4.79
CA VAL A 60 -2.73 -2.98 -3.75
C VAL A 60 -3.97 -3.82 -4.08
N ASP A 61 -3.73 -5.09 -4.40
CA ASP A 61 -4.75 -6.13 -4.45
C ASP A 61 -5.14 -6.60 -3.05
N LEU A 62 -6.42 -6.61 -2.73
CA LEU A 62 -6.90 -7.11 -1.44
C LEU A 62 -7.29 -8.59 -1.47
N GLN A 63 -6.90 -9.30 -0.40
CA GLN A 63 -7.54 -10.52 0.07
C GLN A 63 -7.92 -10.33 1.54
N MET A 64 -8.79 -11.21 2.05
CA MET A 64 -9.21 -11.17 3.45
C MET A 64 -8.95 -12.50 4.15
N THR A 65 -8.28 -12.45 5.29
CA THR A 65 -7.97 -13.62 6.12
C THR A 65 -9.21 -14.13 6.87
N LYS A 66 -9.09 -15.32 7.47
CA LYS A 66 -10.13 -15.94 8.28
C LYS A 66 -10.59 -15.06 9.46
N ASP A 67 -9.64 -14.34 10.07
CA ASP A 67 -9.85 -13.38 11.15
C ASP A 67 -10.12 -11.94 10.64
N ASN A 68 -10.61 -11.83 9.40
CA ASN A 68 -11.07 -10.61 8.74
C ASN A 68 -9.99 -9.52 8.59
N LYS A 69 -8.70 -9.87 8.45
CA LYS A 69 -7.65 -8.90 8.14
C LYS A 69 -7.53 -8.70 6.64
N LEU A 70 -7.46 -7.45 6.20
CA LEU A 70 -7.21 -7.10 4.81
C LEU A 70 -5.71 -7.14 4.56
N ILE A 71 -5.27 -7.96 3.62
CA ILE A 71 -3.85 -8.14 3.27
C ILE A 71 -3.61 -7.80 1.80
N ALA A 72 -2.37 -7.46 1.46
CA ALA A 72 -1.97 -7.29 0.07
C ALA A 72 -1.53 -8.62 -0.54
N MET A 73 -2.32 -9.15 -1.47
CA MET A 73 -2.02 -10.37 -2.22
C MET A 73 -2.92 -10.45 -3.45
N HIS A 74 -2.36 -10.79 -4.61
CA HIS A 74 -3.16 -10.88 -5.83
C HIS A 74 -4.08 -12.12 -5.85
N ASP A 75 -3.53 -13.29 -5.52
CA ASP A 75 -4.23 -14.56 -5.64
C ASP A 75 -5.08 -14.86 -4.38
N SER A 76 -6.17 -15.62 -4.54
CA SER A 76 -6.95 -16.11 -3.39
C SER A 76 -6.25 -17.21 -2.58
N LYS A 77 -5.15 -17.74 -3.12
CA LYS A 77 -4.27 -18.74 -2.49
C LYS A 77 -2.87 -18.18 -2.29
N VAL A 78 -2.18 -18.66 -1.27
CA VAL A 78 -0.81 -18.22 -0.95
C VAL A 78 0.27 -18.89 -1.82
N ASP A 79 -0.11 -19.95 -2.56
CA ASP A 79 0.77 -20.91 -3.22
C ASP A 79 1.82 -20.29 -4.16
N ARG A 80 1.45 -19.31 -4.99
CA ARG A 80 2.34 -18.77 -6.02
C ARG A 80 3.44 -17.88 -5.45
N THR A 81 3.14 -17.16 -4.38
CA THR A 81 3.99 -16.05 -3.89
C THR A 81 4.49 -16.27 -2.47
N THR A 82 4.33 -17.48 -1.92
CA THR A 82 4.81 -17.82 -0.58
C THR A 82 5.38 -19.24 -0.52
N ASP A 83 5.86 -19.63 0.67
CA ASP A 83 6.38 -20.96 1.00
C ASP A 83 5.32 -21.91 1.59
N ASP A 84 4.03 -21.55 1.52
CA ASP A 84 2.91 -22.35 2.02
C ASP A 84 1.84 -22.56 0.93
N THR A 85 0.78 -23.30 1.24
CA THR A 85 -0.33 -23.58 0.33
C THR A 85 -1.69 -23.36 0.97
N GLY A 86 -2.71 -23.16 0.14
CA GLY A 86 -4.11 -23.05 0.55
C GLY A 86 -4.66 -21.62 0.43
N TYR A 87 -5.96 -21.49 0.70
CA TYR A 87 -6.65 -20.21 0.55
C TYR A 87 -6.32 -19.23 1.69
N VAL A 88 -6.23 -17.95 1.34
CA VAL A 88 -6.08 -16.85 2.30
C VAL A 88 -7.23 -16.85 3.32
N LYS A 89 -8.46 -17.04 2.84
CA LYS A 89 -9.68 -17.04 3.67
C LYS A 89 -9.74 -18.14 4.74
N ASP A 90 -8.88 -19.15 4.62
CA ASP A 90 -8.84 -20.30 5.53
C ASP A 90 -7.72 -20.15 6.59
N LYS A 91 -6.92 -19.07 6.54
CA LYS A 91 -5.79 -18.82 7.45
C LYS A 91 -6.01 -17.54 8.25
N ASP A 92 -5.63 -17.54 9.53
CA ASP A 92 -5.55 -16.32 10.34
C ASP A 92 -4.35 -15.47 9.90
N PHE A 93 -4.42 -14.15 10.09
CA PHE A 93 -3.33 -13.26 9.71
C PHE A 93 -2.01 -13.60 10.40
N ALA A 94 -2.05 -14.06 11.65
CA ALA A 94 -0.85 -14.50 12.37
C ALA A 94 -0.15 -15.70 11.72
N GLN A 95 -0.88 -16.52 10.94
CA GLN A 95 -0.29 -17.60 10.14
C GLN A 95 0.33 -17.03 8.86
N ILE A 96 -0.41 -16.19 8.14
CA ILE A 96 0.07 -15.54 6.90
C ILE A 96 1.31 -14.67 7.14
N LYS A 97 1.37 -13.96 8.27
CA LYS A 97 2.50 -13.09 8.61
C LYS A 97 3.82 -13.85 8.82
N LYS A 98 3.77 -15.17 9.03
CA LYS A 98 4.97 -16.00 9.18
C LYS A 98 5.58 -16.40 7.84
N LEU A 99 4.79 -16.42 6.77
CA LEU A 99 5.20 -16.89 5.44
C LEU A 99 6.35 -16.06 4.86
N ASP A 100 7.15 -16.69 4.01
CA ASP A 100 8.16 -16.03 3.18
C ASP A 100 7.55 -15.63 1.84
N ALA A 101 7.25 -14.34 1.68
CA ALA A 101 6.65 -13.76 0.49
C ALA A 101 7.69 -13.23 -0.53
N GLY A 102 8.98 -13.52 -0.36
CA GLY A 102 10.05 -12.97 -1.20
C GLY A 102 10.93 -14.01 -1.88
N SER A 103 11.18 -15.16 -1.25
CA SER A 103 12.07 -16.20 -1.77
C SER A 103 11.62 -16.77 -3.12
N TRP A 104 10.33 -16.72 -3.45
CA TRP A 104 9.79 -17.16 -4.75
C TRP A 104 10.29 -16.29 -5.91
N PHE A 105 10.61 -15.02 -5.65
CA PHE A 105 11.10 -14.08 -6.65
C PHE A 105 12.62 -14.17 -6.79
N ASP A 106 13.34 -14.07 -5.67
CA ASP A 106 14.81 -14.19 -5.60
C ASP A 106 15.21 -14.46 -4.14
N LYS A 107 16.19 -15.35 -3.93
CA LYS A 107 16.72 -15.71 -2.60
C LYS A 107 17.21 -14.50 -1.79
N LYS A 108 17.59 -13.40 -2.43
CA LYS A 108 18.01 -12.17 -1.72
C LYS A 108 16.88 -11.49 -0.96
N TYR A 109 15.61 -11.74 -1.33
CA TYR A 109 14.42 -11.20 -0.67
C TYR A 109 13.84 -12.18 0.36
N LYS A 110 14.63 -13.16 0.80
CA LYS A 110 14.21 -14.14 1.80
C LYS A 110 13.65 -13.46 3.04
N ASN A 111 12.53 -14.00 3.53
CA ASN A 111 11.77 -13.53 4.69
C ASN A 111 11.00 -12.21 4.51
N GLU A 112 10.88 -11.66 3.29
CA GLU A 112 9.85 -10.65 3.03
C GLU A 112 8.47 -11.19 3.46
N LYS A 113 7.61 -10.31 3.97
CA LYS A 113 6.34 -10.71 4.58
C LYS A 113 5.16 -10.17 3.79
N VAL A 114 4.07 -10.92 3.79
CA VAL A 114 2.76 -10.43 3.34
C VAL A 114 2.30 -9.31 4.30
N PRO A 115 2.06 -8.09 3.81
CA PRO A 115 1.66 -6.97 4.65
C PRO A 115 0.13 -6.89 4.83
N GLU A 116 -0.32 -6.47 6.01
CA GLU A 116 -1.71 -6.02 6.25
C GLU A 116 -1.89 -4.62 5.65
N LEU A 117 -3.07 -4.35 5.07
CA LEU A 117 -3.40 -3.02 4.53
C LEU A 117 -3.15 -1.91 5.55
N ALA A 118 -3.52 -2.11 6.81
CA ALA A 118 -3.30 -1.15 7.89
C ALA A 118 -1.81 -0.78 8.07
N GLU A 119 -0.90 -1.74 7.87
CA GLU A 119 0.56 -1.51 7.94
C GLU A 119 1.05 -0.70 6.73
N ILE A 120 0.55 -1.02 5.53
CA ILE A 120 0.86 -0.30 4.28
C ILE A 120 0.40 1.15 4.39
N LEU A 121 -0.87 1.38 4.75
CA LEU A 121 -1.43 2.72 4.93
C LEU A 121 -0.63 3.50 5.97
N LYS A 122 -0.33 2.90 7.13
CA LYS A 122 0.47 3.54 8.19
C LYS A 122 1.85 3.98 7.68
N LYS A 123 2.51 3.16 6.87
CA LYS A 123 3.86 3.44 6.37
C LYS A 123 3.87 4.49 5.26
N TYR A 124 2.84 4.52 4.40
CA TYR A 124 2.90 5.26 3.13
C TYR A 124 1.86 6.36 2.94
N TYR A 125 0.90 6.57 3.86
CA TYR A 125 -0.18 7.58 3.68
C TYR A 125 0.31 9.02 3.45
N LYS A 126 1.53 9.35 3.87
CA LYS A 126 2.18 10.66 3.64
C LYS A 126 3.25 10.63 2.55
N LYS A 127 3.37 9.54 1.80
CA LYS A 127 4.44 9.31 0.82
C LYS A 127 3.92 8.98 -0.58
N SER A 128 2.77 8.32 -0.67
CA SER A 128 2.19 7.88 -1.93
C SER A 128 0.67 7.99 -1.89
N ASN A 129 0.06 8.03 -3.08
CA ASN A 129 -1.35 7.73 -3.26
C ASN A 129 -1.54 6.21 -3.38
N PHE A 130 -2.79 5.74 -3.23
CA PHE A 130 -3.13 4.32 -3.28
C PHE A 130 -4.15 4.03 -4.38
N TYR A 131 -3.92 2.95 -5.12
CA TYR A 131 -4.88 2.35 -6.03
C TYR A 131 -5.23 0.98 -5.44
N ILE A 132 -6.43 0.80 -4.89
CA ILE A 132 -6.78 -0.40 -4.13
C ILE A 132 -7.82 -1.19 -4.91
N GLU A 133 -7.52 -2.45 -5.20
CA GLU A 133 -8.46 -3.38 -5.85
C GLU A 133 -9.20 -4.22 -4.80
N THR A 134 -10.53 -4.19 -4.85
CA THR A 134 -11.41 -5.10 -4.10
C THR A 134 -11.80 -6.29 -4.96
N LYS A 135 -12.31 -7.36 -4.33
CA LYS A 135 -12.74 -8.57 -5.03
C LYS A 135 -14.26 -8.63 -5.11
N ASN A 136 -14.79 -9.63 -5.83
CA ASN A 136 -16.23 -9.85 -5.87
C ASN A 136 -16.78 -9.99 -4.42
N PRO A 137 -17.82 -9.23 -4.03
CA PRO A 137 -18.41 -9.28 -2.69
C PRO A 137 -18.84 -10.68 -2.23
N GLU A 138 -19.20 -11.59 -3.15
CA GLU A 138 -19.54 -12.97 -2.79
C GLU A 138 -18.34 -13.77 -2.27
N MET A 139 -17.12 -13.42 -2.71
CA MET A 139 -15.90 -14.07 -2.24
C MET A 139 -15.52 -13.62 -0.82
N TYR A 140 -15.75 -12.34 -0.51
CA TYR A 140 -15.43 -11.73 0.78
C TYR A 140 -16.53 -10.76 1.22
N PRO A 141 -17.65 -11.27 1.77
CA PRO A 141 -18.70 -10.41 2.31
C PRO A 141 -18.13 -9.49 3.40
N GLY A 142 -18.37 -8.17 3.29
CA GLY A 142 -17.89 -7.19 4.26
C GLY A 142 -16.53 -6.55 3.95
N MET A 143 -15.87 -6.93 2.84
CA MET A 143 -14.55 -6.37 2.48
C MET A 143 -14.60 -4.85 2.26
N ASP A 144 -15.62 -4.35 1.56
CA ASP A 144 -15.72 -2.94 1.19
C ASP A 144 -15.96 -2.06 2.44
N GLU A 145 -16.83 -2.49 3.34
CA GLU A 145 -17.07 -1.81 4.61
C GLU A 145 -15.79 -1.74 5.46
N LYS A 146 -15.05 -2.85 5.49
CA LYS A 146 -13.80 -2.93 6.25
C LYS A 146 -12.69 -2.09 5.63
N LEU A 147 -12.63 -2.01 4.30
CA LEU A 147 -11.73 -1.11 3.59
C LEU A 147 -12.04 0.36 3.93
N VAL A 148 -13.32 0.75 3.89
CA VAL A 148 -13.75 2.10 4.25
C VAL A 148 -13.39 2.43 5.70
N GLU A 149 -13.55 1.48 6.62
CA GLU A 149 -13.13 1.63 8.02
C GLU A 149 -11.62 1.92 8.15
N GLU A 150 -10.77 1.10 7.50
CA GLU A 150 -9.31 1.29 7.52
C GLU A 150 -8.89 2.66 6.95
N LEU A 151 -9.52 3.09 5.85
CA LEU A 151 -9.24 4.38 5.23
C LEU A 151 -9.70 5.57 6.09
N ASN A 152 -10.83 5.44 6.80
CA ASN A 152 -11.31 6.45 7.74
C ASN A 152 -10.38 6.58 8.96
N ASN A 153 -9.93 5.46 9.52
CA ASN A 153 -9.05 5.43 10.69
C ASN A 153 -7.69 6.10 10.43
N LYS A 154 -7.24 6.16 9.18
CA LYS A 154 -5.96 6.79 8.80
C LYS A 154 -6.11 8.20 8.22
N VAL A 155 -7.30 8.80 8.29
CA VAL A 155 -7.57 10.18 7.80
C VAL A 155 -7.26 10.35 6.30
N LEU A 156 -7.25 9.26 5.53
CA LEU A 156 -7.16 9.35 4.06
C LEU A 156 -8.46 9.89 3.47
N LEU A 157 -9.57 9.52 4.12
CA LEU A 157 -10.88 10.08 3.86
C LEU A 157 -11.06 11.26 4.82
N GLY A 158 -10.71 12.46 4.36
CA GLY A 158 -10.97 13.68 5.13
C GLY A 158 -12.43 13.72 5.62
N LYS A 159 -12.67 14.28 6.81
CA LYS A 159 -13.96 14.28 7.54
C LYS A 159 -15.23 14.67 6.74
N ASN A 160 -15.08 15.19 5.52
CA ASN A 160 -16.17 15.66 4.65
C ASN A 160 -16.24 14.99 3.25
N LYS A 161 -15.45 13.95 2.94
CA LYS A 161 -15.35 13.42 1.55
C LYS A 161 -16.22 12.21 1.22
N LEU A 162 -16.66 11.42 2.19
CA LEU A 162 -17.69 10.41 1.96
C LEU A 162 -19.03 10.94 2.48
N LYS A 163 -19.75 11.67 1.62
CA LYS A 163 -21.21 11.78 1.82
C LYS A 163 -21.73 10.35 1.81
N LYS A 164 -22.43 9.94 2.88
CA LYS A 164 -23.05 8.61 3.02
C LYS A 164 -23.61 8.14 1.68
N VAL A 165 -22.87 7.31 0.98
CA VAL A 165 -23.42 6.53 -0.12
C VAL A 165 -24.21 5.46 0.60
N LYS A 166 -25.54 5.57 0.56
CA LYS A 166 -26.39 4.43 0.90
C LYS A 166 -26.09 3.38 -0.16
N LEU A 167 -25.42 2.30 0.26
CA LEU A 167 -25.47 1.03 -0.45
C LEU A 167 -26.91 0.52 -0.46
#